data_AF-A0A1T5DSK3-F1
#
_entry.id   AF-A0A1T5DSK3-F1
#
_cell.length_a   1.000
_cell.length_b   1.000
_cell.length_c   1.000
_cell.angle_alpha   90.00
_cell.angle_beta   90.00
_cell.angle_gamma   90.00
#
_symmetry.space_group_name_H-M   'P 1'
#
loop_
_entity.id
_entity.type
_entity.pdbx_description
1 polymer ?
#
loop_
_entity_poly.entity_id
_entity_poly.type
_entity_poly.pdbx_seq_one_letter_code
_entity_poly.pdbx_strand_id
1 'polypeptide(L)'
;MTLKKIISEINTNNIPIGFYRLEEGRFPEFLVYLYTISDENERNKYNTLKNKESYVSESGKIFFPYSSIDVVKETYRQYDLISHDITTEKINSILNINSPSELYLAFSLYLILHEFGHWIHFEELEKKPYLWHQEDVHFKREYARKRNKAKYNPNLQKSYYVELNKEYNAIPMEKRANDYAENHLKKYFELLKKKL
;
A
#
# COMPACT_ATOMS: atom_id res chain seq x y z
N MET A 1 14.31 -2.33 13.79
CA MET A 1 13.19 -3.28 13.59
C MET A 1 12.93 -3.45 12.09
N THR A 2 12.46 -4.62 11.62
CA THR A 2 12.20 -4.89 10.19
C THR A 2 10.71 -5.01 9.88
N LEU A 3 10.31 -4.79 8.62
CA LEU A 3 8.92 -5.03 8.20
C LEU A 3 8.50 -6.48 8.46
N LYS A 4 9.38 -7.44 8.16
CA LYS A 4 9.12 -8.87 8.43
C LYS A 4 8.77 -9.12 9.90
N LYS A 5 9.49 -8.50 10.83
CA LYS A 5 9.19 -8.62 12.27
C LYS A 5 7.85 -7.98 12.61
N ILE A 6 7.53 -6.80 12.08
CA ILE A 6 6.22 -6.17 12.33
C ILE A 6 5.08 -7.05 11.81
N ILE A 7 5.19 -7.51 10.56
CA ILE A 7 4.19 -8.36 9.90
C ILE A 7 3.97 -9.65 10.69
N SER A 8 5.04 -10.32 11.15
CA SER A 8 4.88 -11.55 11.94
C SER A 8 4.12 -11.36 13.25
N GLU A 9 4.12 -10.14 13.80
CA GLU A 9 3.45 -9.82 15.05
C GLU A 9 1.97 -9.44 14.86
N ILE A 10 1.61 -8.91 13.69
CA ILE A 10 0.26 -8.35 13.44
C ILE A 10 -0.56 -9.13 12.40
N ASN A 11 0.06 -9.99 11.59
CA ASN A 11 -0.61 -10.79 10.55
C ASN A 11 -1.37 -11.98 11.16
N THR A 12 -2.41 -11.68 11.94
CA THR A 12 -3.23 -12.67 12.64
C THR A 12 -4.17 -13.44 11.72
N ASN A 13 -4.46 -12.90 10.53
CA ASN A 13 -5.34 -13.51 9.53
C ASN A 13 -4.61 -14.43 8.54
N ASN A 14 -3.32 -14.70 8.76
CA ASN A 14 -2.48 -15.51 7.86
C ASN A 14 -2.52 -15.04 6.39
N ILE A 15 -2.53 -13.72 6.18
CA ILE A 15 -2.46 -13.12 4.84
C ILE A 15 -1.21 -13.65 4.15
N PRO A 16 -1.27 -14.12 2.88
CA PRO A 16 -0.10 -14.55 2.15
C PRO A 16 0.85 -13.37 1.90
N ILE A 17 2.09 -13.49 2.39
CA ILE A 17 3.12 -12.45 2.26
C ILE A 17 4.32 -12.96 1.45
N GLY A 18 4.82 -12.11 0.56
CA GLY A 18 6.10 -12.26 -0.12
C GLY A 18 7.09 -11.18 0.34
N PHE A 19 8.38 -11.51 0.31
CA PHE A 19 9.44 -10.55 0.55
C PHE A 19 10.37 -10.45 -0.66
N TYR A 20 10.71 -9.23 -1.06
CA TYR A 20 11.64 -8.98 -2.15
C TYR A 20 12.82 -8.12 -1.66
N ARG A 21 13.93 -8.13 -2.38
CA ARG A 21 15.09 -7.28 -2.06
C ARG A 21 14.95 -5.95 -2.81
N LEU A 22 15.18 -4.83 -2.12
CA LEU A 22 15.36 -3.55 -2.79
C LEU A 22 16.71 -3.57 -3.51
N GLU A 23 16.73 -3.27 -4.80
CA GLU A 23 17.96 -3.06 -5.56
C GLU A 23 18.43 -1.62 -5.37
N GLU A 24 19.70 -1.42 -5.04
CA GLU A 24 20.27 -0.08 -4.89
C GLU A 24 20.11 0.74 -6.19
N GLY A 25 19.60 1.97 -6.06
CA GLY A 25 19.38 2.87 -7.19
C GLY A 25 18.18 2.52 -8.09
N ARG A 26 17.44 1.44 -7.80
CA ARG A 26 16.18 1.11 -8.47
C ARG A 26 15.02 1.16 -7.50
N PHE A 27 14.21 2.20 -7.66
CA PHE A 27 12.96 2.32 -6.94
C PHE A 27 11.90 1.50 -7.67
N PRO A 28 11.28 0.49 -7.02
CA PRO A 28 10.12 -0.17 -7.61
C PRO A 28 9.00 0.86 -7.79
N GLU A 29 8.13 0.63 -8.77
CA GLU A 29 6.98 1.52 -9.00
C GLU A 29 6.10 1.67 -7.75
N PHE A 30 6.03 0.59 -6.95
CA PHE A 30 5.36 0.55 -5.66
C PHE A 30 6.29 -0.10 -4.62
N LEU A 31 6.42 0.53 -3.45
CA LEU A 31 7.24 0.00 -2.35
C LEU A 31 6.58 -1.16 -1.60
N VAL A 32 5.26 -1.19 -1.59
CA VAL A 32 4.45 -2.29 -1.06
C VAL A 32 3.27 -2.44 -2.00
N TYR A 33 2.82 -3.67 -2.25
CA TYR A 33 1.72 -3.91 -3.19
C TYR A 33 1.11 -5.30 -3.06
N LEU A 34 -0.18 -5.38 -3.38
CA LEU A 34 -0.92 -6.62 -3.62
C LEU A 34 -0.78 -7.09 -5.08
N TYR A 35 -0.33 -8.33 -5.28
CA TYR A 35 -0.58 -9.08 -6.53
C TYR A 35 -1.82 -9.96 -6.36
N THR A 36 -2.86 -9.71 -7.15
CA THR A 36 -4.09 -10.52 -7.15
C THR A 36 -3.89 -11.92 -7.70
N ILE A 37 -2.88 -12.11 -8.57
CA ILE A 37 -2.33 -13.40 -9.00
C ILE A 37 -0.82 -13.22 -8.90
N SER A 38 -0.11 -13.99 -8.06
CA SER A 38 1.35 -13.87 -7.89
C SER A 38 2.14 -14.99 -8.56
N ASP A 39 1.52 -16.17 -8.74
CA ASP A 39 2.14 -17.30 -9.45
C ASP A 39 2.11 -17.08 -10.97
N GLU A 40 3.22 -17.37 -11.64
CA GLU A 40 3.37 -17.14 -13.08
C GLU A 40 2.55 -18.14 -13.92
N ASN A 41 2.48 -19.40 -13.51
CA ASN A 41 1.68 -20.41 -14.22
C ASN A 41 0.19 -20.08 -14.12
N GLU A 42 -0.24 -19.66 -12.93
CA GLU A 42 -1.61 -19.19 -12.69
C GLU A 42 -1.92 -17.95 -13.54
N ARG A 43 -1.00 -16.98 -13.60
CA ARG A 43 -1.15 -15.78 -14.43
C ARG A 43 -1.27 -16.11 -15.91
N ASN A 44 -0.43 -17.03 -16.40
CA ASN A 44 -0.47 -17.49 -17.78
C ASN A 44 -1.81 -18.16 -18.10
N LYS A 45 -2.30 -19.04 -17.20
CA LYS A 45 -3.63 -19.63 -17.31
C LYS A 45 -4.71 -18.54 -17.36
N TYR A 46 -4.74 -17.62 -16.40
CA TYR A 46 -5.71 -16.52 -16.34
C TYR A 46 -5.74 -15.69 -17.63
N ASN A 47 -4.58 -15.37 -18.19
CA ASN A 47 -4.47 -14.58 -19.40
C ASN A 47 -5.09 -15.24 -20.65
N THR A 48 -5.13 -16.57 -20.68
CA THR A 48 -5.72 -17.34 -21.81
C THR A 48 -7.23 -17.58 -21.67
N LEU A 49 -7.83 -17.26 -20.53
CA LEU A 49 -9.26 -17.44 -20.30
C LEU A 49 -10.08 -16.47 -21.15
N LYS A 50 -11.10 -17.01 -21.84
CA LYS A 50 -12.13 -16.22 -22.53
C LYS A 50 -13.05 -15.50 -21.53
N ASN A 51 -13.39 -16.17 -20.43
CA ASN A 51 -14.21 -15.62 -19.35
C ASN A 51 -13.35 -15.48 -18.09
N LYS A 52 -12.99 -14.24 -17.74
CA LYS A 52 -12.18 -13.92 -16.56
C LYS A 52 -13.02 -13.59 -15.33
N GLU A 53 -14.32 -13.35 -15.48
CA GLU A 53 -15.22 -12.87 -14.43
C GLU A 53 -15.41 -13.87 -13.30
N SER A 54 -15.43 -15.16 -13.64
CA SER A 54 -15.60 -16.25 -12.67
C SER A 54 -14.28 -16.77 -12.10
N TYR A 55 -13.13 -16.26 -12.56
CA TYR A 55 -11.83 -16.77 -12.13
C TYR A 55 -11.51 -16.32 -10.71
N VAL A 56 -11.26 -17.29 -9.82
CA VAL A 56 -10.82 -17.08 -8.44
C VAL A 56 -9.32 -17.35 -8.37
N SER A 57 -8.56 -16.43 -7.78
CA SER A 57 -7.12 -16.64 -7.63
C SER A 57 -6.75 -17.38 -6.37
N GLU A 58 -5.80 -18.31 -6.51
CA GLU A 58 -5.24 -19.08 -5.39
C GLU A 58 -3.87 -18.54 -4.95
N SER A 59 -3.18 -17.77 -5.79
CA SER A 59 -1.84 -17.22 -5.50
C SER A 59 -1.83 -15.74 -5.13
N GLY A 60 -2.97 -15.10 -4.86
CA GLY A 60 -2.97 -13.72 -4.38
C GLY A 60 -2.02 -13.51 -3.18
N LYS A 61 -1.22 -12.43 -3.19
CA LYS A 61 -0.18 -12.19 -2.16
C LYS A 61 0.24 -10.73 -2.09
N ILE A 62 0.48 -10.23 -0.88
CA ILE A 62 1.10 -8.91 -0.66
C ILE A 62 2.62 -9.04 -0.62
N PHE A 63 3.32 -8.13 -1.28
CA PHE A 63 4.78 -8.08 -1.30
C PHE A 63 5.30 -6.88 -0.52
N PHE A 64 6.29 -7.15 0.34
CA PHE A 64 7.01 -6.15 1.11
C PHE A 64 8.52 -6.24 0.86
N PRO A 65 9.26 -5.13 0.98
CA PRO A 65 10.70 -5.17 0.90
C PRO A 65 11.26 -5.83 2.16
N TYR A 66 12.27 -6.67 2.00
CA TYR A 66 13.03 -7.23 3.10
C TYR A 66 13.98 -6.16 3.66
N SER A 67 13.44 -5.23 4.44
CA SER A 67 14.17 -4.03 4.88
C SER A 67 13.81 -3.59 6.30
N SER A 68 14.65 -2.72 6.88
CA SER A 68 14.35 -2.03 8.13
C SER A 68 13.27 -0.96 7.93
N ILE A 69 12.58 -0.59 9.01
CA ILE A 69 11.61 0.51 8.99
C ILE A 69 12.24 1.84 8.56
N ASP A 70 13.53 2.04 8.86
CA ASP A 70 14.29 3.22 8.51
C ASP A 70 14.48 3.33 7.00
N VAL A 71 14.91 2.23 6.37
CA VAL A 71 15.08 2.15 4.91
C VAL A 71 13.75 2.38 4.20
N VAL A 72 12.65 1.82 4.72
CA VAL A 72 11.32 1.94 4.10
C VAL A 72 10.84 3.39 4.08
N LYS A 73 10.86 4.07 5.24
CA LYS A 73 10.38 5.45 5.32
C LYS A 73 11.25 6.40 4.49
N GLU A 74 12.57 6.27 4.55
CA GLU A 74 13.46 7.12 3.73
C GLU A 74 13.29 6.86 2.23
N THR A 75 13.13 5.59 1.83
CA THR A 75 12.84 5.22 0.43
C THR A 75 11.53 5.86 -0.04
N TYR A 76 10.47 5.79 0.77
CA TYR A 76 9.18 6.39 0.45
C TYR A 76 9.28 7.91 0.35
N ARG A 77 9.97 8.57 1.29
CA ARG A 77 10.20 10.02 1.29
C ARG A 77 10.94 10.50 0.05
N GLN A 78 11.93 9.75 -0.42
CA GLN A 78 12.68 10.08 -1.64
C GLN A 78 11.85 9.93 -2.92
N TYR A 79 10.94 8.95 -2.94
CA TYR A 79 10.08 8.67 -4.10
C TYR A 79 8.88 9.61 -4.20
N ASP A 80 8.19 9.86 -3.08
CA ASP A 80 6.99 10.70 -3.02
C ASP A 80 6.93 11.51 -1.72
N LEU A 81 7.67 12.61 -1.70
CA LEU A 81 7.77 13.51 -0.53
C LEU A 81 6.40 14.06 -0.10
N ILE A 82 5.50 14.34 -1.04
CA ILE A 82 4.21 14.95 -0.73
C ILE A 82 3.27 13.92 -0.10
N SER A 83 3.20 12.71 -0.66
CA SER A 83 2.43 11.62 -0.06
C SER A 83 3.01 11.21 1.30
N HIS A 84 4.34 11.22 1.44
CA HIS A 84 5.02 11.01 2.72
C HIS A 84 4.57 12.01 3.79
N ASP A 85 4.58 13.31 3.46
CA ASP A 85 4.22 14.38 4.40
C ASP A 85 2.74 14.27 4.82
N ILE A 86 1.83 14.08 3.87
CA ILE A 86 0.39 13.90 4.14
C ILE A 86 0.14 12.68 5.03
N THR A 87 0.79 11.56 4.72
CA THR A 87 0.66 10.33 5.51
C THR A 87 1.22 10.51 6.93
N THR A 88 2.34 11.21 7.06
CA THR A 88 2.95 11.55 8.36
C THR A 88 2.03 12.43 9.21
N GLU A 89 1.44 13.47 8.62
CA GLU A 89 0.48 14.35 9.30
C GLU A 89 -0.73 13.55 9.81
N LYS A 90 -1.25 12.62 8.99
CA LYS A 90 -2.37 11.77 9.36
C LYS A 90 -2.04 10.78 10.48
N ILE A 91 -0.86 10.18 10.45
CA ILE A 91 -0.38 9.31 11.54
C ILE A 91 -0.27 10.10 12.84
N ASN A 92 0.29 11.31 12.77
CA ASN A 92 0.46 12.16 13.94
C ASN A 92 -0.87 12.62 14.53
N SER A 93 -1.89 12.88 13.72
CA SER A 93 -3.22 13.23 14.23
C SER A 93 -3.91 12.08 14.98
N ILE A 94 -3.57 10.83 14.66
CA ILE A 94 -4.11 9.63 15.31
C ILE A 94 -3.33 9.26 16.58
N LEU A 95 -1.99 9.33 16.52
CA LEU A 95 -1.11 8.75 17.54
C LEU A 95 -0.39 9.78 18.42
N ASN A 96 -0.35 11.06 18.02
CA ASN A 96 0.38 12.13 18.72
C ASN A 96 1.84 11.76 19.04
N ILE A 97 2.61 11.42 18.01
CA ILE A 97 3.97 10.89 18.14
C ILE A 97 4.97 12.03 18.37
N ASN A 98 5.84 11.86 19.37
CA ASN A 98 6.86 12.84 19.73
C ASN A 98 8.30 12.37 19.48
N SER A 99 8.50 11.12 19.06
CA SER A 99 9.82 10.54 18.77
C SER A 99 9.97 10.18 17.29
N PRO A 100 11.12 10.51 16.66
CA PRO A 100 11.42 10.05 15.30
C PRO A 100 11.33 8.53 15.13
N SER A 101 11.85 7.73 16.08
CA SER A 101 11.84 6.26 15.96
C SER A 101 10.42 5.68 16.02
N GLU A 102 9.56 6.27 16.84
CA GLU A 102 8.14 5.93 16.92
C GLU A 102 7.41 6.27 15.62
N LEU A 103 7.74 7.41 15.01
CA LEU A 103 7.14 7.82 13.75
C LEU A 103 7.52 6.85 12.62
N TYR A 104 8.75 6.34 12.62
CA TYR A 104 9.23 5.40 11.61
C TYR A 104 8.51 4.06 11.72
N LEU A 105 8.28 3.62 12.95
CA LEU A 105 7.45 2.46 13.25
C LEU A 105 6.01 2.68 12.79
N ALA A 106 5.38 3.77 13.21
CA ALA A 106 3.99 4.07 12.89
C ALA A 106 3.76 4.21 11.38
N PHE A 107 4.69 4.84 10.67
CA PHE A 107 4.65 4.95 9.21
C PHE A 107 4.74 3.60 8.53
N SER A 108 5.70 2.77 8.93
CA SER A 108 5.85 1.41 8.39
C SER A 108 4.63 0.54 8.69
N LEU A 109 4.07 0.66 9.90
CA LEU A 109 2.84 -0.02 10.31
C LEU A 109 1.65 0.44 9.47
N TYR A 110 1.50 1.74 9.23
CA TYR A 110 0.44 2.30 8.40
C TYR A 110 0.48 1.70 6.98
N LEU A 111 1.65 1.65 6.34
CA LEU A 111 1.80 1.02 5.03
C LEU A 111 1.41 -0.46 5.04
N ILE A 112 1.81 -1.23 6.07
CA ILE A 112 1.42 -2.64 6.18
C ILE A 112 -0.09 -2.78 6.32
N LEU A 113 -0.72 -1.98 7.19
CA LEU A 113 -2.16 -2.06 7.41
C LEU A 113 -2.94 -1.62 6.17
N HIS A 114 -2.45 -0.62 5.42
CA HIS A 114 -3.06 -0.21 4.16
C HIS A 114 -3.12 -1.39 3.17
N GLU A 115 -2.02 -2.11 2.97
CA GLU A 115 -2.02 -3.29 2.11
C GLU A 115 -2.87 -4.44 2.68
N PHE A 116 -2.98 -4.57 4.00
CA PHE A 116 -3.93 -5.53 4.61
C PHE A 116 -5.38 -5.15 4.28
N GLY A 117 -5.69 -3.85 4.24
CA GLY A 117 -6.99 -3.36 3.79
C GLY A 117 -7.28 -3.71 2.32
N HIS A 118 -6.28 -3.59 1.44
CA HIS A 118 -6.38 -4.09 0.07
C HIS A 118 -6.64 -5.60 0.00
N TRP A 119 -5.94 -6.39 0.81
CA TRP A 119 -6.15 -7.84 0.85
C TRP A 119 -7.55 -8.21 1.32
N ILE A 120 -8.02 -7.62 2.42
CA ILE A 120 -9.36 -7.88 2.97
C ILE A 120 -10.41 -7.60 1.90
N HIS A 121 -10.28 -6.47 1.22
CA HIS A 121 -11.18 -6.13 0.13
C HIS A 121 -11.09 -7.12 -1.05
N PHE A 122 -9.89 -7.60 -1.40
CA PHE A 122 -9.75 -8.66 -2.39
C PHE A 122 -10.44 -9.97 -1.96
N GLU A 123 -10.44 -10.30 -0.68
CA GLU A 123 -11.19 -11.44 -0.13
C GLU A 123 -12.71 -11.22 -0.19
N GLU A 124 -13.20 -10.00 0.06
CA GLU A 124 -14.62 -9.62 -0.09
C GLU A 124 -15.10 -9.77 -1.54
N LEU A 125 -14.21 -9.56 -2.51
CA LEU A 125 -14.45 -9.83 -3.94
C LEU A 125 -14.28 -11.31 -4.30
N GLU A 126 -14.29 -12.22 -3.32
CA GLU A 126 -14.10 -13.66 -3.47
C GLU A 126 -12.79 -14.02 -4.19
N LYS A 127 -11.74 -13.19 -3.99
CA LYS A 127 -10.43 -13.34 -4.64
C LYS A 127 -10.50 -13.35 -6.17
N LYS A 128 -11.46 -12.65 -6.76
CA LYS A 128 -11.63 -12.56 -8.23
C LYS A 128 -10.82 -11.40 -8.81
N PRO A 129 -9.72 -11.64 -9.54
CA PRO A 129 -8.86 -10.58 -10.07
C PRO A 129 -9.60 -9.68 -11.07
N TYR A 130 -10.55 -10.23 -11.82
CA TYR A 130 -11.34 -9.43 -12.76
C TYR A 130 -12.12 -8.33 -12.04
N LEU A 131 -12.86 -8.66 -10.98
CA LEU A 131 -13.63 -7.68 -10.20
C LEU A 131 -12.72 -6.61 -9.61
N TRP A 132 -11.59 -7.04 -9.02
CA TRP A 132 -10.57 -6.14 -8.47
C TRP A 132 -10.04 -5.12 -9.48
N HIS A 133 -9.82 -5.54 -10.73
CA HIS A 133 -9.29 -4.66 -11.78
C HIS A 133 -10.34 -3.79 -12.48
N GLN A 134 -11.60 -4.24 -12.51
CA GLN A 134 -12.70 -3.40 -13.01
C GLN A 134 -13.07 -2.32 -12.00
N GLU A 135 -12.89 -2.59 -10.71
CA GLU A 135 -13.16 -1.63 -9.67
C GLU A 135 -12.26 -0.40 -9.80
N ASP A 136 -12.94 0.75 -9.86
CA ASP A 136 -12.34 2.06 -9.96
C ASP A 136 -11.50 2.30 -11.23
N VAL A 137 -11.68 1.50 -12.29
CA VAL A 137 -10.92 1.65 -13.54
C VAL A 137 -11.01 3.08 -14.10
N HIS A 138 -12.17 3.72 -13.98
CA HIS A 138 -12.39 5.10 -14.41
C HIS A 138 -11.60 6.10 -13.55
N PHE A 139 -11.66 5.97 -12.22
CA PHE A 139 -10.92 6.84 -11.30
C PHE A 139 -9.40 6.69 -11.47
N LYS A 140 -8.92 5.45 -11.56
CA LYS A 140 -7.49 5.14 -11.78
C LYS A 140 -6.98 5.72 -13.10
N ARG A 141 -7.75 5.61 -14.18
CA ARG A 141 -7.40 6.21 -15.48
C ARG A 141 -7.35 7.73 -15.43
N GLU A 142 -8.34 8.36 -14.80
CA GLU A 142 -8.37 9.82 -14.68
C GLU A 142 -7.19 10.34 -13.84
N TYR A 143 -6.96 9.71 -12.68
CA TYR A 143 -5.83 10.01 -11.82
C TYR A 143 -4.49 9.85 -12.57
N ALA A 144 -4.28 8.72 -13.25
CA ALA A 144 -3.06 8.48 -14.03
C ALA A 144 -2.83 9.57 -15.09
N ARG A 145 -3.89 10.01 -15.77
CA ARG A 145 -3.82 11.12 -16.74
C ARG A 145 -3.39 12.42 -16.08
N LYS A 146 -3.98 12.78 -14.93
CA LYS A 146 -3.62 13.99 -14.18
C LYS A 146 -2.19 13.93 -13.63
N ARG A 147 -1.78 12.79 -13.05
CA ARG A 147 -0.41 12.54 -12.55
C ARG A 147 0.62 12.63 -13.67
N ASN A 148 0.34 12.03 -14.84
CA ASN A 148 1.23 12.13 -16.00
C ASN A 148 1.37 13.57 -16.48
N LYS A 149 0.27 14.32 -16.59
CA LYS A 149 0.32 15.76 -16.90
C LYS A 149 1.16 16.52 -15.87
N ALA A 150 1.11 16.11 -14.60
CA ALA A 150 1.87 16.74 -13.53
C ALA A 150 3.38 16.52 -13.65
N LYS A 151 3.77 15.26 -13.90
CA LYS A 151 5.16 14.82 -14.04
C LYS A 151 5.96 15.62 -15.07
N TYR A 152 5.30 16.06 -16.15
CA TYR A 152 5.94 16.80 -17.24
C TYR A 152 5.74 18.32 -17.18
N ASN A 153 5.18 18.86 -16.09
CA ASN A 153 4.95 20.29 -15.94
C ASN A 153 5.69 20.84 -14.71
N PRO A 154 6.90 21.43 -14.89
CA PRO A 154 7.70 21.94 -13.78
C PRO A 154 7.09 23.16 -13.08
N ASN A 155 6.07 23.79 -13.67
CA ASN A 155 5.41 24.98 -13.12
C ASN A 155 4.24 24.65 -12.19
N LEU A 156 3.92 23.37 -11.97
CA LEU A 156 2.84 23.00 -11.06
C LEU A 156 3.25 23.21 -9.61
N GLN A 157 2.43 23.97 -8.90
CA GLN A 157 2.63 24.27 -7.49
C GLN A 157 2.41 23.02 -6.61
N LYS A 158 3.05 23.01 -5.43
CA LYS A 158 2.87 21.97 -4.39
C LYS A 158 1.39 21.70 -4.09
N SER A 159 0.55 22.75 -4.10
CA SER A 159 -0.91 22.65 -3.90
C SER A 159 -1.60 21.72 -4.89
N TYR A 160 -1.16 21.66 -6.14
CA TYR A 160 -1.75 20.75 -7.14
C TYR A 160 -1.50 19.28 -6.79
N TYR A 161 -0.29 18.95 -6.34
CA TYR A 161 0.06 17.60 -5.92
C TYR A 161 -0.66 17.17 -4.63
N VAL A 162 -0.97 18.13 -3.75
CA VAL A 162 -1.82 17.88 -2.57
C VAL A 162 -3.23 17.51 -3.02
N GLU A 163 -3.82 18.26 -3.96
CA GLU A 163 -5.14 17.92 -4.51
C GLU A 163 -5.14 16.58 -5.24
N LEU A 164 -4.11 16.26 -6.02
CA LEU A 164 -3.97 14.94 -6.64
C LEU A 164 -3.90 13.81 -5.61
N ASN A 165 -3.19 14.00 -4.49
CA ASN A 165 -3.16 13.01 -3.41
C ASN A 165 -4.52 12.85 -2.74
N LYS A 166 -5.29 13.94 -2.57
CA LYS A 166 -6.68 13.86 -2.07
C LYS A 166 -7.58 13.07 -3.03
N GLU A 167 -7.49 13.34 -4.33
CA GLU A 167 -8.23 12.60 -5.35
C GLU A 167 -7.87 11.12 -5.34
N TYR A 168 -6.59 10.78 -5.23
CA TYR A 168 -6.11 9.39 -5.11
C TYR A 168 -6.68 8.70 -3.87
N ASN A 169 -6.57 9.32 -2.70
CA ASN A 169 -7.08 8.77 -1.45
C ASN A 169 -8.61 8.68 -1.39
N ALA A 170 -9.32 9.36 -2.30
CA ALA A 170 -10.76 9.30 -2.45
C ALA A 170 -11.23 8.16 -3.40
N ILE A 171 -10.31 7.52 -4.13
CA ILE A 171 -10.62 6.32 -4.91
C ILE A 171 -11.19 5.25 -3.95
N PRO A 172 -12.36 4.65 -4.22
CA PRO A 172 -13.02 3.75 -3.28
C PRO A 172 -12.11 2.66 -2.69
N MET A 173 -11.32 1.98 -3.52
CA MET A 173 -10.36 0.96 -3.09
C MET A 173 -9.27 1.51 -2.16
N GLU A 174 -8.70 2.68 -2.48
CA GLU A 174 -7.67 3.36 -1.66
C GLU A 174 -8.28 3.87 -0.34
N LYS A 175 -9.50 4.40 -0.40
CA LYS A 175 -10.23 4.86 0.77
C LYS A 175 -10.48 3.71 1.74
N ARG A 176 -10.97 2.56 1.25
CA ARG A 176 -11.19 1.36 2.10
C ARG A 176 -9.89 0.90 2.76
N ALA A 177 -8.79 0.87 2.02
CA ALA A 177 -7.47 0.50 2.55
C ALA A 177 -6.98 1.49 3.62
N ASN A 178 -7.14 2.79 3.38
CA ASN A 178 -6.85 3.84 4.34
C ASN A 178 -7.73 3.74 5.60
N ASP A 179 -9.04 3.58 5.44
CA ASP A 179 -9.98 3.41 6.55
C ASP A 179 -9.59 2.21 7.42
N TYR A 180 -9.22 1.08 6.81
CA TYR A 180 -8.73 -0.08 7.55
C TYR A 180 -7.45 0.25 8.32
N ALA A 181 -6.48 0.90 7.68
CA ALA A 181 -5.24 1.30 8.34
C ALA A 181 -5.48 2.20 9.54
N GLU A 182 -6.26 3.26 9.37
CA GLU A 182 -6.57 4.25 10.40
C GLU A 182 -7.29 3.64 11.60
N ASN A 183 -8.28 2.78 11.36
CA ASN A 183 -9.05 2.11 12.40
C ASN A 183 -8.22 1.13 13.25
N HIS A 184 -7.12 0.59 12.69
CA HIS A 184 -6.30 -0.41 13.35
C HIS A 184 -4.94 0.11 13.85
N LEU A 185 -4.51 1.28 13.37
CA LEU A 185 -3.18 1.84 13.62
C LEU A 185 -2.86 1.91 15.10
N LYS A 186 -3.73 2.55 15.91
CA LYS A 186 -3.50 2.73 17.35
C LYS A 186 -3.36 1.42 18.10
N LYS A 187 -4.24 0.45 17.82
CA LYS A 187 -4.22 -0.87 18.46
C LYS A 187 -2.89 -1.58 18.22
N TYR A 188 -2.45 -1.67 16.96
CA TYR A 188 -1.23 -2.39 16.62
C TYR A 188 0.04 -1.63 16.97
N PHE A 189 0.00 -0.30 16.94
CA PHE A 189 1.12 0.53 17.38
C PHE A 189 1.42 0.30 18.87
N GLU A 190 0.40 0.34 19.72
CA GLU A 190 0.54 0.04 21.16
C GLU A 190 0.97 -1.40 21.43
N LEU A 191 0.51 -2.37 20.63
CA LEU A 191 0.97 -3.76 20.72
C LEU A 191 2.48 -3.87 20.45
N LEU A 192 2.97 -3.21 19.40
CA LEU A 192 4.38 -3.25 19.00
C LEU A 192 5.27 -2.51 19.98
N LYS A 193 4.81 -1.38 20.55
CA LYS A 193 5.55 -0.63 21.57
C LYS A 193 5.86 -1.47 22.82
N LYS A 194 4.95 -2.35 23.23
CA LYS A 194 5.17 -3.27 24.37
C LYS A 194 6.24 -4.33 24.11
N LYS A 195 6.64 -4.52 22.85
CA LYS A 195 7.61 -5.54 22.40
C LYS A 195 8.95 -4.93 21.97
N LEU A 196 9.09 -3.61 22.10
CA LEU A 196 10.33 -2.86 21.97
C LEU A 196 11.01 -2.74 23.34
#